data_AF-A0A0F3RMV7-F1
#
_entry.id   AF-A0A0F3RMV7-F1
#
_cell.length_a   1.000
_cell.length_b   1.000
_cell.length_c   1.000
_cell.angle_alpha   90.00
_cell.angle_beta   90.00
_cell.angle_gamma   90.00
#
_symmetry.space_group_name_H-M   'P 1'
#
loop_
_entity.id
_entity.type
_entity.pdbx_description
1 polymer ?
#
loop_
_entity_poly.entity_id
_entity_poly.type
_entity_poly.pdbx_seq_one_letter_code
_entity_poly.pdbx_strand_id
1 'polypeptide(L)' 'MDNINFHKNTIIKVLIESVGCSILFLPTYSPDLNPIEHYWFKIKNEIRKVTPQFKDISMAVEHVMKFI' A
#
# COMPACT_ATOMS: atom_id res chain seq x y z
N MET A 1 -6.66 -7.47 -0.63
CA MET A 1 -6.11 -6.96 -1.91
C MET A 1 -7.25 -6.29 -2.66
N ASP A 2 -6.96 -5.19 -3.38
CA ASP A 2 -8.01 -4.49 -4.14
C ASP A 2 -8.57 -5.36 -5.27
N ASN A 3 -9.81 -5.09 -5.68
CA ASN A 3 -10.53 -5.91 -6.66
C ASN A 3 -10.23 -5.57 -8.12
N ILE A 4 -9.06 -5.01 -8.41
CA ILE A 4 -8.70 -4.54 -9.76
C ILE A 4 -8.22 -5.71 -10.63
N ASN A 5 -8.50 -5.65 -11.92
CA ASN A 5 -8.36 -6.80 -12.82
C ASN A 5 -6.94 -7.37 -12.89
N PHE A 6 -5.90 -6.53 -12.80
CA PHE A 6 -4.52 -7.01 -12.85
C PHE A 6 -4.09 -7.78 -11.60
N HIS A 7 -4.78 -7.62 -10.46
CA HIS A 7 -4.56 -8.44 -9.26
C HIS A 7 -5.13 -9.87 -9.38
N LYS A 8 -5.98 -10.13 -10.37
CA LYS A 8 -6.63 -11.44 -10.60
C LYS A 8 -5.86 -12.34 -11.56
N ASN A 9 -4.65 -11.95 -11.95
CA ASN A 9 -3.81 -12.77 -12.81
C ASN A 9 -3.49 -14.11 -12.12
N THR A 10 -3.69 -15.22 -12.84
CA THR A 10 -3.41 -16.58 -12.34
C THR A 10 -1.98 -16.74 -11.83
N ILE A 11 -1.00 -16.07 -12.45
CA ILE A 11 0.41 -16.10 -12.02
C ILE A 11 0.55 -15.53 -10.61
N ILE A 12 -0.11 -14.41 -10.31
CA ILE A 12 -0.08 -13.79 -8.98
C ILE A 12 -0.67 -14.74 -7.93
N LYS A 13 -1.78 -15.42 -8.26
CA LYS A 13 -2.39 -16.41 -7.39
C LYS A 13 -1.43 -17.56 -7.05
N VAL A 14 -0.82 -18.16 -8.08
CA VAL A 14 0.14 -19.27 -7.90
C VAL A 14 1.35 -18.84 -7.05
N LEU A 15 1.89 -17.65 -7.29
CA LEU A 15 3.03 -17.13 -6.51
C LEU A 15 2.70 -16.86 -5.04
N ILE A 16 1.48 -16.44 -4.73
CA ILE A 16 1.04 -16.21 -3.35
C ILE A 16 0.76 -17.54 -2.65
N GLU A 17 0.11 -18.49 -3.33
CA GLU A 17 -0.19 -19.81 -2.76
C GLU A 17 1.08 -20.66 -2.56
N SER A 18 2.12 -20.48 -3.40
CA SER A 18 3.38 -21.23 -3.26
C SER A 18 4.15 -20.90 -1.98
N VAL A 19 3.89 -19.73 -1.37
CA VAL A 19 4.47 -19.34 -0.06
C VAL A 19 3.52 -19.62 1.11
N GLY A 20 2.42 -20.36 0.87
CA GLY A 20 1.45 -20.72 1.91
C GLY A 20 0.45 -19.62 2.26
N CYS A 21 0.37 -18.55 1.47
CA CYS A 21 -0.58 -17.46 1.67
C CYS A 21 -1.86 -17.67 0.84
N SER A 22 -2.95 -17.05 1.26
CA SER A 22 -4.20 -17.00 0.49
C SER A 22 -4.57 -15.57 0.14
N ILE A 23 -5.33 -15.40 -0.94
CA ILE A 23 -5.74 -14.07 -1.42
C ILE A 23 -7.19 -13.80 -1.00
N LEU A 24 -7.37 -12.71 -0.26
CA LEU A 24 -8.69 -12.12 0.01
C LEU A 24 -8.85 -10.85 -0.83
N PHE A 25 -9.79 -10.87 -1.77
CA PHE A 25 -10.18 -9.69 -2.55
C PHE A 25 -11.24 -8.90 -1.79
N LEU A 26 -11.08 -7.58 -1.78
CA LEU A 26 -12.11 -6.66 -1.29
C LEU A 26 -13.29 -6.62 -2.27
N PRO A 27 -14.52 -6.32 -1.83
CA PRO A 27 -15.61 -5.99 -2.74
C PRO A 27 -15.28 -4.73 -3.55
N THR A 28 -15.89 -4.60 -4.72
CA THR A 28 -15.66 -3.44 -5.59
C THR A 28 -16.11 -2.15 -4.89
N TYR A 29 -15.34 -1.07 -5.06
CA TYR A 29 -15.61 0.24 -4.44
C TYR A 29 -15.75 0.19 -2.92
N SER A 30 -15.04 -0.71 -2.23
CA SER A 30 -15.07 -0.83 -0.77
C SER A 30 -13.73 -0.42 -0.11
N PRO A 31 -13.25 0.82 -0.31
CA PRO A 31 -12.01 1.29 0.31
C PRO A 31 -12.11 1.32 1.83
N ASP A 32 -13.31 1.50 2.39
CA ASP A 32 -13.55 1.50 3.84
C ASP A 32 -13.24 0.15 4.51
N LEU A 33 -13.22 -0.93 3.73
CA LEU A 33 -12.85 -2.28 4.20
C LEU A 33 -11.34 -2.53 4.11
N ASN A 34 -10.54 -1.56 3.66
CA ASN A 34 -9.09 -1.67 3.56
C ASN A 34 -8.41 -0.90 4.71
N PRO A 35 -7.91 -1.58 5.76
CA PRO A 35 -7.37 -0.90 6.93
C PRO A 35 -6.21 0.05 6.63
N ILE A 36 -5.43 -0.20 5.56
CA ILE A 36 -4.27 0.61 5.18
C ILE A 36 -4.67 2.05 4.79
N GLU A 37 -5.90 2.25 4.31
CA GLU A 37 -6.41 3.57 3.89
C GLU A 37 -6.42 4.57 5.04
N HIS A 38 -6.75 4.11 6.25
CA HIS A 38 -6.72 4.95 7.46
C HIS A 38 -5.30 5.39 7.82
N TYR A 39 -4.29 4.54 7.58
CA TYR A 39 -2.89 4.89 7.86
C TYR A 39 -2.35 5.88 6.84
N TRP A 40 -2.77 5.81 5.58
CA TRP A 40 -2.26 6.69 4.52
C TRP A 40 -2.48 8.18 4.80
N PHE A 41 -3.53 8.57 5.53
CA PHE A 41 -3.71 9.96 5.93
C PHE A 41 -2.52 10.48 6.75
N LYS A 42 -2.15 9.76 7.81
CA LYS A 42 -1.04 10.12 8.70
C LYS A 42 0.30 10.11 7.96
N ILE A 43 0.57 9.04 7.21
CA ILE A 43 1.82 8.86 6.48
C ILE A 43 2.02 10.00 5.46
N LYS A 44 0.99 10.30 4.65
CA LYS A 44 1.06 11.41 3.67
C LYS A 44 1.24 12.76 4.35
N ASN A 45 0.65 12.97 5.52
CA ASN A 45 0.81 14.22 6.25
C ASN A 45 2.26 14.44 6.71
N GLU A 46 2.89 13.41 7.27
CA GLU A 46 4.29 13.48 7.70
C GLU A 46 5.25 13.65 6.52
N ILE A 47 5.03 12.92 5.40
CA ILE A 47 5.82 13.10 4.17
C ILE A 47 5.78 14.54 3.70
N ARG A 48 4.60 15.17 3.64
CA ARG A 48 4.45 16.56 3.19
C ARG A 48 5.23 17.57 4.05
N LYS A 49 5.29 17.35 5.37
CA LYS A 49 6.03 18.23 6.29
C LYS A 49 7.54 18.20 6.03
N VAL A 50 8.08 17.03 5.71
CA VAL A 50 9.52 16.85 5.53
C VAL A 50 9.96 16.99 4.07
N THR A 51 9.05 16.90 3.10
CA THR A 51 9.35 17.01 1.66
C THR A 51 10.25 18.22 1.30
N PRO A 52 10.04 19.44 1.85
CA PRO A 52 10.91 20.58 1.53
C PRO A 52 12.39 20.41 1.97
N GLN A 53 12.68 19.46 2.86
CA GLN A 53 14.02 19.19 3.38
C GLN A 53 14.80 18.20 2.48
N PHE A 54 14.13 17.58 1.52
CA PHE A 54 14.72 16.56 0.65
C PHE A 54 14.67 17.00 -0.82
N LYS A 55 15.68 16.55 -1.58
CA LYS A 55 15.75 16.82 -3.02
C LYS A 55 14.70 16.06 -3.83
N ASP A 56 14.31 14.88 -3.35
CA ASP A 56 13.38 13.98 -4.02
C ASP A 56 12.37 13.41 -3.03
N ILE A 57 11.14 13.17 -3.50
CA ILE A 57 10.06 12.63 -2.67
C ILE A 57 10.37 11.21 -2.17
N SER A 58 11.12 10.41 -2.92
CA SER A 58 11.56 9.07 -2.50
C SER A 58 12.38 9.11 -1.22
N MET A 59 13.27 10.11 -1.08
CA MET A 59 14.06 10.30 0.14
C MET A 59 13.19 10.72 1.33
N ALA A 60 12.20 11.59 1.09
CA ALA A 60 11.24 11.98 2.12
C ALA A 60 10.37 10.80 2.58
N VAL A 61 9.92 9.96 1.64
CA VAL A 61 9.17 8.72 1.92
C VAL A 61 10.04 7.76 2.73
N GLU A 62 11.26 7.46 2.27
CA GLU A 62 12.17 6.55 2.98
C GLU A 62 12.48 7.04 4.39
N HIS A 63 12.67 8.36 4.56
CA HIS A 63 12.88 8.97 5.87
C HIS A 63 11.68 8.74 6.79
N VAL A 64 10.45 9.06 6.36
CA VAL A 64 9.25 8.89 7.19
C VAL A 64 8.96 7.42 7.50
N MET A 65 9.16 6.52 6.54
CA MET A 65 8.90 5.09 6.70
C MET A 65 9.83 4.42 7.74
N LYS A 66 10.97 5.03 8.10
CA LYS A 66 11.84 4.53 9.19
C LYS A 66 11.24 4.69 10.59
N PHE A 67 10.17 5.49 10.73
CA PHE A 67 9.56 5.85 12.01
C PHE A 67 8.13 5.31 12.18
N ILE A 68 7.66 4.48 11.25
CA ILE A 68 6.35 3.80 11.28
C ILE A 68 6.61 2.33 11.60
#